data_AF-A0A6G0HHI4-F1
#
_entry.id   AF-A0A6G0HHI4-F1
#
_cell.length_a   1.000
_cell.length_b   1.000
_cell.length_c   1.000
_cell.angle_alpha   90.00
_cell.angle_beta   90.00
_cell.angle_gamma   90.00
#
_symmetry.space_group_name_H-M   'P 1'
#
loop_
_entity.id
_entity.type
_entity.pdbx_description
1 polymer ?
#
loop_
_entity_poly.entity_id
_entity_poly.type
_entity_poly.pdbx_seq_one_letter_code
_entity_poly.pdbx_strand_id
1 'polypeptide(L)'
;MENEDSLEESRELTYRKLDVPIITSEALEPVVTLFLSAITDDQWVLLAADQIDFETFTLLYDMCHEVTNVITTWILDVVEPQIKNWISTATAQDRNMRHHDYYSLTEDNVKASIGNSFDRCFGEVTGIPQERSNESVILLEMIASEVKKRLNESLAGLISSAGQSVLPTDRVY
;
A
#
# COMPACT_ATOMS: atom_id res chain seq x y z
N MET A 1 56.87 2.70 -6.88
CA MET A 1 56.40 1.98 -8.08
C MET A 1 55.07 1.39 -7.69
N GLU A 2 54.03 2.07 -8.15
CA GLU A 2 52.64 1.89 -7.76
C GLU A 2 51.98 0.75 -8.54
N ASN A 3 50.83 0.32 -8.00
CA ASN A 3 49.67 -0.29 -8.67
C ASN A 3 49.66 -1.82 -8.82
N GLU A 4 48.88 -2.47 -7.94
CA GLU A 4 47.69 -3.24 -8.35
C GLU A 4 46.76 -3.44 -7.12
N ASP A 5 46.37 -2.34 -6.48
CA ASP A 5 45.14 -2.26 -5.68
C ASP A 5 44.08 -1.62 -6.60
N SER A 6 43.40 -2.40 -7.44
CA SER A 6 42.19 -1.90 -8.11
C SER A 6 41.42 -3.06 -8.75
N LEU A 7 40.27 -3.40 -8.17
CA LEU A 7 39.03 -3.79 -8.85
C LEU A 7 37.99 -4.41 -7.91
N GLU A 8 38.08 -4.17 -6.60
CA GLU A 8 36.90 -4.24 -5.73
C GLU A 8 36.17 -2.89 -5.79
N GLU A 9 35.78 -2.51 -7.02
CA GLU A 9 34.88 -1.39 -7.25
C GLU A 9 33.55 -1.80 -6.63
N SER A 10 33.37 -1.29 -5.43
CA SER A 10 32.21 -1.47 -4.58
C SER A 10 31.02 -1.03 -5.40
N ARG A 11 30.31 -1.99 -6.00
CA ARG A 11 28.96 -1.78 -6.50
C ARG A 11 28.10 -1.48 -5.29
N GLU A 12 28.13 -0.23 -4.84
CA GLU A 12 27.05 0.38 -4.08
C GLU A 12 25.81 0.28 -4.98
N LEU A 13 25.16 -0.88 -4.92
CA LEU A 13 23.79 -1.07 -5.33
C LEU A 13 23.02 -0.07 -4.48
N THR A 14 22.75 1.10 -5.05
CA THR A 14 21.98 2.14 -4.38
C THR A 14 20.57 1.58 -4.26
N TYR A 15 20.28 0.89 -3.16
CA TYR A 15 18.94 0.44 -2.81
C TYR A 15 18.07 1.69 -2.65
N ARG A 16 17.42 2.11 -3.74
CA ARG A 16 16.45 3.20 -3.67
C ARG A 16 15.20 2.65 -3.00
N LYS A 17 15.02 3.04 -1.74
CA LYS A 17 13.82 2.74 -0.97
C LYS A 17 12.66 3.54 -1.56
N LEU A 18 11.50 2.89 -1.72
CA LEU A 18 10.27 3.58 -2.10
C LEU A 18 9.82 4.50 -0.98
N ASP A 19 9.51 5.75 -1.32
CA ASP A 19 8.85 6.66 -0.41
C ASP A 19 7.36 6.32 -0.37
N VAL A 20 6.90 5.85 0.78
CA VAL A 20 5.50 5.49 1.02
C VAL A 20 4.84 6.62 1.79
N PRO A 21 3.66 7.12 1.37
CA PRO A 21 2.99 8.22 2.06
C PRO A 21 2.53 7.78 3.45
N ILE A 22 2.38 8.75 4.35
CA ILE A 22 1.67 8.52 5.61
C ILE A 22 0.18 8.69 5.32
N ILE A 23 -0.62 7.65 5.60
CA ILE A 23 -2.08 7.73 5.54
C ILE A 23 -2.55 8.41 6.82
N THR A 24 -3.31 9.50 6.71
CA THR A 24 -3.86 10.20 7.87
C THR A 24 -5.26 9.71 8.21
N SER A 25 -5.73 9.99 9.42
CA SER A 25 -7.13 9.69 9.78
C SER A 25 -8.12 10.48 8.91
N GLU A 26 -7.79 11.73 8.56
CA GLU A 26 -8.61 12.57 7.67
C GLU A 26 -8.82 11.95 6.28
N ALA A 27 -7.86 11.16 5.79
CA ALA A 27 -7.98 10.45 4.52
C ALA A 27 -9.00 9.30 4.59
N LEU A 28 -9.16 8.69 5.76
CA LEU A 28 -10.04 7.53 6.00
C LEU A 28 -11.44 7.94 6.49
N GLU A 29 -11.54 9.08 7.18
CA GLU A 29 -12.76 9.59 7.80
C GLU A 29 -13.98 9.60 6.87
N PRO A 30 -13.91 10.06 5.61
CA PRO A 30 -15.08 10.08 4.73
C PRO A 30 -15.65 8.69 4.47
N VAL A 31 -14.78 7.69 4.30
CA VAL A 31 -15.20 6.30 4.06
C VAL A 31 -15.81 5.72 5.33
N VAL A 32 -15.11 5.83 6.45
CA VAL A 32 -15.59 5.26 7.73
C VAL A 32 -16.91 5.92 8.15
N THR A 33 -17.05 7.23 8.00
CA THR A 33 -18.29 7.96 8.29
C THR A 33 -19.44 7.50 7.42
N LEU A 34 -19.21 7.32 6.10
CA LEU A 34 -20.25 6.87 5.18
C LEU A 34 -20.87 5.55 5.62
N PHE A 35 -20.05 4.56 5.99
CA PHE A 35 -20.54 3.24 6.37
C PHE A 35 -21.09 3.21 7.81
N LEU A 36 -20.42 3.83 8.78
CA LEU A 36 -20.89 3.81 10.17
C LEU A 36 -22.17 4.62 10.37
N SER A 37 -22.39 5.68 9.60
CA SER A 37 -23.65 6.45 9.64
C SER A 37 -24.85 5.70 9.06
N ALA A 38 -24.61 4.62 8.31
CA ALA A 38 -25.66 3.74 7.79
C ALA A 38 -26.11 2.67 8.80
N ILE A 39 -25.36 2.49 9.90
CA ILE A 39 -25.73 1.55 10.97
C ILE A 39 -26.82 2.19 11.83
N THR A 40 -27.95 1.51 11.95
CA THR A 40 -29.10 1.96 12.75
C THR A 40 -28.90 1.74 14.24
N ASP A 41 -29.68 2.44 15.08
CA ASP A 41 -29.61 2.29 16.54
C ASP A 41 -29.83 0.84 17.00
N ASP A 42 -30.78 0.12 16.38
CA ASP A 42 -31.04 -1.29 16.70
C ASP A 42 -29.84 -2.19 16.37
N GLN A 43 -29.15 -1.91 15.25
CA GLN A 43 -27.94 -2.63 14.86
C GLN A 43 -26.77 -2.31 15.79
N TRP A 44 -26.64 -1.06 16.26
CA TRP A 44 -25.67 -0.71 17.30
C TRP A 44 -25.94 -1.46 18.61
N VAL A 45 -27.21 -1.65 19.00
CA VAL A 45 -27.58 -2.45 20.17
C VAL A 45 -27.20 -3.92 19.98
N LEU A 46 -27.39 -4.49 18.78
CA LEU A 46 -26.95 -5.86 18.48
C LEU A 46 -25.44 -6.00 18.57
N LEU A 47 -24.68 -5.07 17.97
CA LEU A 47 -23.22 -5.06 18.02
C LEU A 47 -22.70 -4.98 19.46
N ALA A 48 -23.33 -4.16 20.31
CA ALA A 48 -22.99 -4.07 21.73
C ALA A 48 -23.28 -5.36 22.52
N ALA A 49 -24.11 -6.26 21.98
CA ALA A 49 -24.40 -7.57 22.53
C ALA A 49 -23.60 -8.71 21.84
N ASP A 50 -22.55 -8.38 21.09
CA ASP A 50 -21.73 -9.29 20.28
C ASP A 50 -22.56 -10.08 19.23
N GLN A 51 -23.67 -9.49 18.78
CA GLN A 51 -24.51 -10.03 17.72
C GLN A 51 -24.37 -9.19 16.45
N ILE A 52 -24.38 -9.87 15.31
CA ILE A 52 -24.29 -9.21 14.01
C ILE A 52 -25.35 -9.82 13.09
N ASP A 53 -26.22 -8.97 12.56
CA ASP A 53 -27.12 -9.37 11.49
C ASP A 53 -26.41 -9.31 10.14
N PHE A 54 -27.07 -9.86 9.11
CA PHE A 54 -26.48 -9.94 7.77
C PHE A 54 -26.21 -8.56 7.17
N GLU A 55 -27.10 -7.59 7.40
CA GLU A 55 -26.99 -6.24 6.84
C GLU A 55 -25.81 -5.47 7.45
N THR A 56 -25.67 -5.53 8.77
CA THR A 56 -24.54 -4.96 9.50
C THR A 56 -23.23 -5.62 9.09
N PHE A 57 -23.21 -6.95 8.92
CA PHE A 57 -22.05 -7.66 8.41
C PHE A 57 -21.64 -7.16 7.02
N THR A 58 -22.59 -7.02 6.08
CA THR A 58 -22.31 -6.50 4.74
C THR A 58 -21.77 -5.07 4.80
N LEU A 59 -22.36 -4.18 5.59
CA LEU A 59 -21.88 -2.80 5.75
C LEU A 59 -20.44 -2.75 6.27
N LEU A 60 -20.11 -3.51 7.31
CA LEU A 60 -18.76 -3.53 7.88
C LEU A 60 -17.74 -4.19 6.95
N TYR A 61 -18.16 -5.21 6.19
CA TYR A 61 -17.33 -5.84 5.17
C TYR A 61 -17.00 -4.87 4.04
N ASP A 62 -18.02 -4.18 3.50
CA ASP A 62 -17.87 -3.20 2.42
C ASP A 62 -17.02 -2.01 2.88
N MET A 63 -17.19 -1.58 4.14
CA MET A 63 -16.33 -0.56 4.75
C MET A 63 -14.85 -0.98 4.74
N CYS A 64 -14.55 -2.19 5.22
CA CYS A 64 -13.18 -2.72 5.21
C CYS A 64 -12.60 -2.80 3.79
N HIS A 65 -13.44 -3.20 2.83
CA HIS A 65 -13.05 -3.26 1.43
C HIS A 65 -12.70 -1.87 0.87
N GLU A 66 -13.55 -0.87 1.09
CA GLU A 66 -13.33 0.49 0.60
C GLU A 66 -12.16 1.18 1.29
N VAL A 67 -11.98 0.98 2.60
CA VAL A 67 -10.78 1.40 3.33
C VAL A 67 -9.52 0.84 2.66
N THR A 68 -9.53 -0.46 2.34
CA THR A 68 -8.41 -1.13 1.67
C THR A 68 -8.16 -0.53 0.28
N ASN A 69 -9.22 -0.21 -0.47
CA ASN A 69 -9.12 0.47 -1.76
C ASN A 69 -8.45 1.84 -1.62
N VAL A 70 -8.95 2.68 -0.71
CA VAL A 70 -8.43 4.04 -0.50
C VAL A 70 -6.95 4.01 -0.15
N ILE A 71 -6.53 3.17 0.80
CA ILE A 71 -5.12 3.04 1.18
C ILE A 71 -4.28 2.58 -0.01
N THR A 72 -4.77 1.58 -0.75
CA THR A 72 -4.06 1.06 -1.93
C THR A 72 -3.86 2.17 -2.98
N THR A 73 -4.91 2.90 -3.32
CA THR A 73 -4.85 4.01 -4.29
C THR A 73 -3.88 5.10 -3.84
N TRP A 74 -3.98 5.54 -2.58
CA TRP A 74 -3.11 6.58 -2.05
C TRP A 74 -1.63 6.20 -2.10
N ILE A 75 -1.30 4.96 -1.75
CA ILE A 75 0.09 4.49 -1.83
C ILE A 75 0.54 4.39 -3.29
N LEU A 76 -0.30 3.87 -4.21
CA LEU A 76 0.02 3.80 -5.64
C LEU A 76 0.27 5.18 -6.25
N ASP A 77 -0.55 6.18 -5.94
CA ASP A 77 -0.41 7.53 -6.50
C ASP A 77 0.97 8.15 -6.21
N VAL A 78 1.61 7.75 -5.11
CA VAL A 78 2.94 8.21 -4.71
C VAL A 78 4.05 7.29 -5.21
N VAL A 79 3.85 5.98 -5.16
CA VAL A 79 4.87 4.97 -5.48
C VAL A 79 5.00 4.74 -6.98
N GLU A 80 3.91 4.76 -7.73
CA GLU A 80 3.90 4.49 -9.17
C GLU A 80 4.79 5.48 -9.97
N PRO A 81 4.74 6.80 -9.74
CA PRO A 81 5.63 7.75 -10.41
C PRO A 81 7.11 7.52 -10.11
N GLN A 82 7.45 7.11 -8.87
CA GLN A 82 8.84 6.81 -8.49
C GLN A 82 9.37 5.65 -9.33
N ILE A 83 8.57 4.59 -9.48
CA ILE A 83 8.93 3.41 -10.25
C ILE A 83 9.07 3.73 -11.73
N LYS A 84 8.13 4.49 -12.31
CA LYS A 84 8.23 4.96 -13.70
C LYS A 84 9.51 5.76 -13.95
N ASN A 85 9.86 6.66 -13.04
CA ASN A 85 11.09 7.44 -13.12
C ASN A 85 12.34 6.55 -13.00
N TRP A 86 12.32 5.54 -12.14
CA TRP A 86 13.45 4.62 -12.02
C TRP A 86 13.62 3.77 -13.28
N ILE A 87 12.53 3.26 -13.85
CA ILE A 87 12.56 2.51 -15.12
C ILE A 87 13.11 3.38 -16.26
N SER A 88 12.68 4.63 -16.39
CA SER A 88 13.19 5.54 -17.43
C SER A 88 14.67 5.85 -17.26
N THR A 89 15.16 6.02 -16.02
CA THR A 89 16.60 6.21 -15.76
C THR A 89 17.43 4.95 -15.99
N ALA A 90 16.92 3.77 -15.59
CA ALA A 90 17.62 2.50 -15.75
C ALA A 90 17.77 2.10 -17.23
N THR A 91 16.72 2.27 -18.03
CA THR A 91 16.77 2.05 -19.49
C THR A 91 17.79 2.94 -20.21
N ALA A 92 18.15 4.09 -19.64
CA ALA A 92 19.16 4.99 -20.18
C ALA A 92 20.61 4.62 -19.78
N GLN A 93 20.82 3.81 -18.71
CA GLN A 93 22.15 3.63 -18.11
C GLN A 93 22.74 2.21 -18.18
N ASP A 94 21.98 1.12 -18.06
CA ASP A 94 22.48 -0.26 -18.33
C ASP A 94 21.33 -1.29 -18.24
N ARG A 95 21.31 -2.30 -19.11
CA ARG A 95 20.23 -3.31 -19.23
C ARG A 95 20.33 -4.47 -18.22
N ASN A 96 21.32 -4.45 -17.31
CA ASN A 96 21.64 -5.57 -16.42
C ASN A 96 21.08 -5.46 -14.99
N MET A 97 20.24 -4.46 -14.68
CA MET A 97 19.61 -4.38 -13.36
C MET A 97 18.55 -5.48 -13.21
N ARG A 98 18.75 -6.40 -12.26
CA ARG A 98 17.69 -7.33 -11.83
C ARG A 98 16.57 -6.51 -11.19
N HIS A 99 15.53 -6.25 -11.97
CA HIS A 99 14.45 -5.32 -11.62
C HIS A 99 13.63 -5.75 -10.38
N HIS A 100 13.62 -7.02 -9.98
CA HIS A 100 12.64 -7.53 -9.03
C HIS A 100 12.83 -7.10 -7.56
N ASP A 101 14.07 -6.85 -7.10
CA ASP A 101 14.34 -6.61 -5.68
C ASP A 101 14.23 -5.13 -5.26
N TYR A 102 14.01 -4.20 -6.20
CA TYR A 102 14.02 -2.76 -5.93
C TYR A 102 12.63 -2.13 -5.72
N TYR A 103 11.55 -2.85 -6.02
CA TYR A 103 10.21 -2.25 -6.10
C TYR A 103 9.17 -2.93 -5.20
N SER A 104 9.55 -3.94 -4.42
CA SER A 104 8.60 -4.64 -3.56
C SER A 104 8.36 -3.86 -2.28
N LEU A 105 7.08 -3.62 -1.98
CA LEU A 105 6.67 -3.07 -0.70
C LEU A 105 6.52 -4.21 0.29
N THR A 106 7.09 -4.03 1.48
CA THR A 106 6.90 -4.96 2.59
C THR A 106 5.64 -4.61 3.37
N GLU A 107 5.17 -5.56 4.16
CA GLU A 107 4.04 -5.32 5.06
C GLU A 107 4.37 -4.22 6.07
N ASP A 108 5.61 -4.17 6.55
CA ASP A 108 6.07 -3.13 7.48
C ASP A 108 6.03 -1.74 6.85
N ASN A 109 6.27 -1.61 5.54
CA ASN A 109 6.12 -0.33 4.85
C ASN A 109 4.66 0.14 4.88
N VAL A 110 3.71 -0.78 4.65
CA VAL A 110 2.28 -0.47 4.69
C VAL A 110 1.81 -0.21 6.12
N LYS A 111 2.22 -1.02 7.10
CA LYS A 111 1.90 -0.81 8.53
C LYS A 111 2.45 0.53 9.02
N ALA A 112 3.67 0.90 8.63
CA ALA A 112 4.25 2.20 8.99
C ALA A 112 3.53 3.38 8.33
N SER A 113 3.06 3.19 7.08
CA SER A 113 2.25 4.16 6.34
C SER A 113 0.91 4.42 7.02
N ILE A 114 0.22 3.38 7.50
CA ILE A 114 -1.07 3.49 8.19
C ILE A 114 -0.91 3.94 9.66
N GLY A 115 0.10 3.44 10.36
CA GLY A 115 0.40 3.81 11.74
C GLY A 115 -0.76 3.55 12.72
N ASN A 116 -1.23 4.62 13.36
CA ASN A 116 -2.38 4.63 14.27
C ASN A 116 -3.60 5.34 13.64
N SER A 117 -3.58 5.59 12.34
CA SER A 117 -4.64 6.35 11.67
C SER A 117 -5.98 5.64 11.70
N PHE A 118 -6.00 4.31 11.81
CA PHE A 118 -7.23 3.55 12.05
C PHE A 118 -7.85 3.86 13.40
N ASP A 119 -7.11 3.63 14.49
CA ASP A 119 -7.62 3.85 15.84
C ASP A 119 -8.10 5.31 15.97
N ARG A 120 -7.30 6.25 15.48
CA ARG A 120 -7.66 7.67 15.48
C ARG A 120 -8.92 7.98 14.66
N CYS A 121 -9.03 7.46 13.44
CA CYS A 121 -10.21 7.66 12.58
C CYS A 121 -11.48 7.11 13.23
N PHE A 122 -11.45 5.87 13.74
CA PHE A 122 -12.60 5.32 14.44
C PHE A 122 -12.97 6.13 15.68
N GLY A 123 -11.99 6.66 16.42
CA GLY A 123 -12.27 7.53 17.56
C GLY A 123 -12.85 8.88 17.19
N GLU A 124 -12.40 9.47 16.08
CA GLU A 124 -12.93 10.71 15.52
C GLU A 124 -14.38 10.53 15.04
N VAL A 125 -14.67 9.45 14.30
CA VAL A 125 -16.01 9.18 13.73
C VAL A 125 -17.03 8.77 14.80
N THR A 126 -16.64 7.93 15.76
CA THR A 126 -17.55 7.47 16.82
C THR A 126 -17.69 8.47 17.97
N GLY A 127 -16.79 9.46 18.04
CA GLY A 127 -16.69 10.37 19.20
C GLY A 127 -16.18 9.69 20.48
N ILE A 128 -15.74 8.43 20.40
CA ILE A 128 -15.21 7.65 21.52
C ILE A 128 -13.71 7.49 21.29
N PRO A 129 -12.84 8.07 22.14
CA PRO A 129 -11.39 7.88 22.01
C PRO A 129 -11.03 6.40 21.95
N GLN A 130 -10.37 5.99 20.87
CA GLN A 130 -9.91 4.62 20.68
C GLN A 130 -8.43 4.53 21.01
N GLU A 131 -8.10 3.60 21.90
CA GLU A 131 -6.73 3.16 22.13
C GLU A 131 -6.44 1.91 21.30
N ARG A 132 -5.18 1.72 20.97
CA ARG A 132 -4.74 0.55 20.20
C ARG A 132 -5.01 -0.74 21.01
N SER A 133 -5.80 -1.64 20.44
CA SER A 133 -6.16 -2.92 21.04
C SER A 133 -5.52 -4.10 20.29
N ASN A 134 -5.65 -5.31 20.84
CA ASN A 134 -5.19 -6.51 20.13
C ASN A 134 -6.00 -6.73 18.85
N GLU A 135 -7.30 -6.49 18.91
CA GLU A 135 -8.23 -6.61 17.78
C GLU A 135 -7.91 -5.56 16.71
N SER A 136 -7.60 -4.31 17.10
CA SER A 136 -7.24 -3.26 16.15
C SER A 136 -5.88 -3.53 15.51
N VAL A 137 -4.94 -4.13 16.24
CA VAL A 137 -3.69 -4.65 15.67
C VAL A 137 -3.98 -5.72 14.63
N ILE A 138 -4.77 -6.75 14.95
CA ILE A 138 -5.12 -7.83 14.01
C ILE A 138 -5.76 -7.27 12.74
N LEU A 139 -6.70 -6.33 12.88
CA LEU A 139 -7.35 -5.66 11.74
C LEU A 139 -6.33 -4.93 10.87
N LEU A 140 -5.40 -4.18 11.49
CA LEU A 140 -4.32 -3.52 10.77
C LEU A 140 -3.45 -4.53 10.01
N GLU A 141 -3.12 -5.69 10.59
CA GLU A 141 -2.32 -6.71 9.91
C GLU A 141 -3.04 -7.28 8.68
N MET A 142 -4.33 -7.56 8.82
CA MET A 142 -5.17 -8.05 7.72
C MET A 142 -5.22 -7.04 6.57
N ILE A 143 -5.49 -5.78 6.88
CA ILE A 143 -5.55 -4.70 5.87
C ILE A 143 -4.17 -4.49 5.25
N ALA A 144 -3.11 -4.42 6.05
CA ALA A 144 -1.75 -4.19 5.54
C ALA A 144 -1.29 -5.32 4.61
N SER A 145 -1.62 -6.57 4.95
CA SER A 145 -1.30 -7.74 4.11
C SER A 145 -2.03 -7.69 2.77
N GLU A 146 -3.32 -7.35 2.77
CA GLU A 146 -4.12 -7.24 1.54
C GLU A 146 -3.68 -6.05 0.68
N VAL A 147 -3.44 -4.88 1.28
CA VAL A 147 -2.89 -3.70 0.59
C VAL A 147 -1.54 -4.04 -0.04
N LYS A 148 -0.60 -4.63 0.72
CA LYS A 148 0.70 -5.07 0.21
C LYS A 148 0.57 -5.96 -1.03
N LYS A 149 -0.36 -6.93 -0.98
CA LYS A 149 -0.62 -7.83 -2.11
C LYS A 149 -1.06 -7.04 -3.34
N ARG A 150 -2.09 -6.20 -3.22
CA ARG A 150 -2.63 -5.39 -4.32
C ARG A 150 -1.60 -4.44 -4.92
N LEU A 151 -0.80 -3.80 -4.05
CA LEU A 151 0.29 -2.94 -4.46
C LEU A 151 1.31 -3.73 -5.29
N ASN A 152 1.86 -4.81 -4.75
CA ASN A 152 2.89 -5.58 -5.46
C ASN A 152 2.37 -6.19 -6.77
N GLU A 153 1.11 -6.62 -6.84
CA GLU A 153 0.47 -7.07 -8.08
C GLU A 153 0.39 -5.95 -9.13
N SER A 154 -0.03 -4.74 -8.74
CA SER A 154 -0.08 -3.57 -9.61
C SER A 154 1.31 -3.17 -10.12
N LEU A 155 2.29 -3.12 -9.22
CA LEU A 155 3.68 -2.77 -9.55
C LEU A 155 4.32 -3.80 -10.48
N ALA A 156 4.07 -5.09 -10.28
CA ALA A 156 4.53 -6.15 -11.17
C ALA A 156 3.94 -6.00 -12.60
N GLY A 157 2.66 -5.64 -12.70
CA GLY A 157 2.00 -5.33 -13.97
C GLY A 157 2.67 -4.17 -14.71
N LEU A 158 2.97 -3.08 -13.98
CA LEU A 158 3.62 -1.89 -14.53
C LEU A 158 5.02 -2.21 -15.06
N ILE A 159 5.85 -2.91 -14.28
CA ILE A 159 7.21 -3.30 -14.69
C ILE A 159 7.16 -4.21 -15.92
N SER A 160 6.23 -5.17 -15.96
CA SER A 160 6.06 -6.09 -17.09
C SER A 160 5.67 -5.33 -18.36
N SER A 161 4.76 -4.35 -18.26
CA SER A 161 4.35 -3.53 -19.40
C SER A 161 5.48 -2.68 -19.98
N ALA A 162 6.33 -2.11 -19.11
CA ALA A 162 7.49 -1.32 -19.54
C ALA A 162 8.58 -2.18 -20.19
N GLY A 163 8.72 -3.45 -19.80
CA GLY A 163 9.62 -4.40 -20.45
C GLY A 163 9.18 -4.79 -21.87
N GLN A 164 7.87 -4.79 -22.16
CA GLN A 164 7.31 -5.14 -23.47
C GLN A 164 7.41 -4.01 -24.50
N SER A 165 7.45 -2.74 -24.09
CA SER A 165 7.60 -1.59 -25.01
C SER A 165 9.00 -1.45 -25.61
N VAL A 166 9.95 -2.33 -25.27
CA VAL A 166 11.36 -2.28 -25.70
C VAL A 166 11.68 -3.30 -26.81
N LEU A 167 10.68 -4.02 -27.36
CA LEU A 167 10.91 -4.85 -28.55
C LEU A 167 10.97 -3.95 -29.82
N PRO A 168 12.10 -3.92 -30.55
CA PRO A 168 12.21 -3.10 -31.75
C PRO A 168 11.28 -3.65 -32.83
N THR A 169 10.51 -2.75 -33.41
CA THR A 169 9.69 -3.00 -34.61
C THR A 169 10.60 -3.07 -35.85
N ASP A 170 11.51 -4.05 -35.90
CA ASP A 170 12.36 -4.27 -37.07
C ASP A 170 11.90 -5.50 -37.85
N ARG A 171 10.96 -5.26 -38.77
CA ARG A 171 10.67 -6.03 -40.00
C ARG A 171 9.90 -5.05 -40.91
N VAL A 172 10.25 -4.73 -42.16
CA VAL A 172 10.81 -5.52 -43.28
C VAL A 172 11.40 -4.54 -44.31
N TYR A 173 12.55 -4.86 -44.90
CA TYR A 173 12.80 -4.65 -46.33
C TYR A 173 13.12 -6.01 -46.96
#